data_AF-A0A017SDD0-F1
#
_entry.id   AF-A0A017SDD0-F1
#
_cell.length_a   1.000
_cell.length_b   1.000
_cell.length_c   1.000
_cell.angle_alpha   90.00
_cell.angle_beta   90.00
_cell.angle_gamma   90.00
#
_symmetry.space_group_name_H-M   'P 1'
#
loop_
_entity.id
_entity.type
_entity.pdbx_description
1 polymer ?
#
loop_
_entity_poly.entity_id
_entity_poly.type
_entity_poly.pdbx_seq_one_letter_code
_entity_poly.pdbx_strand_id
1 'polypeptide(L)' 'MEYVRPRWQPDDEVDECPICEVPFSFWYRKHHCRKCGRVVCASCSPHRITIPRQYIVR' A
#
# COMPACT_ATOMS: atom_id res chain seq x y z
N MET A 1 9.16 16.46 -17.46
CA MET A 1 9.37 15.32 -16.53
C MET A 1 8.05 14.57 -16.49
N GLU A 2 8.00 13.38 -17.08
CA GLU A 2 6.76 12.61 -17.15
C GLU A 2 6.49 11.96 -15.79
N TYR A 3 5.31 12.18 -15.24
CA TYR A 3 4.90 11.54 -13.99
C TYR A 3 4.43 10.13 -14.28
N VAL A 4 5.26 9.14 -13.97
CA VAL A 4 4.90 7.73 -14.08
C VAL A 4 4.03 7.34 -12.89
N ARG A 5 2.80 6.89 -13.15
CA ARG A 5 1.92 6.38 -12.10
C ARG A 5 2.50 5.09 -11.52
N PRO A 6 2.63 4.97 -10.18
CA PRO A 6 3.06 3.73 -9.56
C PRO A 6 2.10 2.57 -9.86
N ARG A 7 2.65 1.35 -9.95
CA ARG A 7 1.85 0.12 -10.07
C ARG A 7 1.10 -0.16 -8.78
N TRP A 8 -0.12 -0.68 -8.89
CA TRP A 8 -0.82 -1.30 -7.77
C TRP A 8 -0.20 -2.67 -7.48
N GLN A 9 0.38 -2.85 -6.30
CA GLN A 9 1.06 -4.10 -5.96
C GLN A 9 0.03 -5.22 -5.73
N PRO A 10 0.12 -6.35 -6.45
CA PRO A 10 -0.68 -7.53 -6.18
C PRO A 10 -0.44 -8.06 -4.76
N ASP A 11 -1.49 -8.59 -4.13
CA ASP A 11 -1.38 -9.12 -2.78
C ASP A 11 -0.46 -10.33 -2.69
N ASP A 12 -0.43 -11.18 -3.72
CA ASP A 12 0.41 -12.38 -3.80
C ASP A 12 1.91 -12.11 -3.94
N GLU A 13 2.32 -10.86 -4.21
CA GLU A 13 3.73 -10.46 -4.24
C GLU A 13 4.31 -10.16 -2.84
N VAL A 14 3.50 -10.17 -1.78
CA VAL A 14 3.92 -9.68 -0.45
C VAL A 14 3.40 -10.56 0.68
N ASP A 15 4.31 -11.21 1.41
CA ASP A 15 3.94 -12.06 2.55
C ASP A 15 4.07 -11.35 3.92
N GLU A 16 4.82 -10.25 4.00
CA GLU A 16 5.02 -9.48 5.22
C GLU A 16 5.06 -7.97 4.95
N CYS A 17 4.79 -7.17 5.98
CA CYS A 17 4.84 -5.72 5.84
C CYS A 17 6.28 -5.26 5.55
N PRO A 18 6.57 -4.55 4.45
CA PRO A 18 7.94 -4.15 4.09
C PRO A 18 8.53 -3.04 4.99
N ILE A 19 7.80 -2.62 6.02
CA ILE A 19 8.19 -1.55 6.95
C ILE A 19 8.50 -2.12 8.34
N CYS A 20 7.68 -3.07 8.82
CA CYS A 20 7.80 -3.62 10.16
C CYS A 20 7.94 -5.15 10.19
N GLU A 21 8.03 -5.78 9.02
CA GLU A 21 8.28 -7.22 8.83
C GLU A 21 7.26 -8.14 9.50
N VAL A 22 6.08 -7.60 9.87
CA VAL A 22 4.99 -8.43 10.41
C VAL A 22 4.41 -9.28 9.29
N PRO A 23 4.34 -10.62 9.46
CA PRO A 23 3.73 -11.49 8.47
C PRO A 23 2.24 -11.17 8.33
N PHE A 24 1.78 -11.08 7.08
CA PHE A 24 0.36 -10.97 6.82
C PHE A 24 -0.33 -12.29 7.10
N SER A 25 -1.52 -12.20 7.69
CA SER A 25 -2.34 -13.34 8.07
C SER A 25 -3.81 -12.93 8.12
N PHE A 26 -4.69 -13.85 8.52
CA PHE A 26 -6.09 -13.53 8.75
C PHE A 26 -6.28 -12.37 9.75
N TRP A 27 -5.42 -12.29 10.76
CA TRP A 27 -5.46 -11.25 11.81
C TRP A 27 -4.69 -9.98 11.41
N TYR A 28 -3.58 -10.14 10.69
CA TYR A 28 -2.75 -9.04 10.18
C TYR A 28 -3.00 -8.86 8.68
N ARG A 29 -4.00 -8.03 8.35
CA ARG A 29 -4.45 -7.86 6.97
C ARG A 29 -3.55 -6.94 6.16
N LYS A 30 -3.54 -7.16 4.84
CA LYS A 30 -2.88 -6.32 3.84
C LYS A 30 -3.66 -5.02 3.63
N HIS A 31 -2.94 -3.91 3.54
CA HIS A 31 -3.49 -2.59 3.21
C HIS A 31 -2.65 -1.94 2.12
N HIS A 32 -3.28 -1.42 1.09
CA HIS A 32 -2.54 -0.69 0.07
C HIS A 32 -2.52 0.82 0.33
N CYS A 33 -1.35 1.41 0.17
CA CYS A 33 -1.21 2.86 0.14
C CYS A 33 -1.76 3.42 -1.19
N ARG A 34 -2.81 4.25 -1.11
CA ARG A 34 -3.46 4.85 -2.30
C ARG A 34 -2.60 5.87 -3.06
N LYS A 35 -1.43 6.26 -2.54
CA LYS A 35 -0.48 7.16 -3.19
C LYS A 35 0.63 6.43 -3.95
N CYS A 36 1.10 5.30 -3.45
CA CYS A 36 2.25 4.58 -4.04
C CYS A 36 1.93 3.15 -4.49
N GLY A 37 0.76 2.60 -4.16
CA GLY A 37 0.31 1.28 -4.57
C GLY A 37 0.89 0.10 -3.80
N ARG A 38 1.82 0.30 -2.87
CA ARG A 38 2.44 -0.78 -2.08
C ARG A 38 1.50 -1.35 -1.02
N VAL A 39 1.67 -2.64 -0.74
CA VAL A 39 1.05 -3.37 0.37
C VAL A 39 1.84 -3.11 1.66
N VAL A 40 1.13 -2.74 2.73
CA VAL A 40 1.65 -2.45 4.08
C VAL A 40 0.63 -2.90 5.13
N CYS A 41 1.01 -2.97 6.40
CA CYS A 41 0.05 -3.19 7.49
C CYS A 41 -0.66 -1.88 7.90
N ALA A 42 -1.77 -1.99 8.65
CA ALA A 42 -2.52 -0.83 9.14
C ALA A 42 -1.65 0.12 9.98
N SER A 43 -0.81 -0.44 10.86
CA SER A 43 0.04 0.32 11.78
C SER A 43 1.11 1.14 11.05
N CYS A 44 1.59 0.67 9.89
CA CYS A 44 2.58 1.37 9.09
C CYS A 44 1.97 2.34 8.05
N SER A 45 0.64 2.38 7.94
CA SER A 45 -0.09 3.38 7.14
C SER A 45 -1.31 3.93 7.91
N PRO A 46 -1.10 4.58 9.07
CA PRO A 46 -2.19 5.01 9.93
C PRO A 46 -2.93 6.25 9.39
N HIS A 47 -2.26 7.06 8.57
CA HIS A 47 -2.79 8.34 8.11
C HIS A 47 -3.65 8.20 6.86
N ARG A 48 -4.71 9.01 6.80
CA ARG A 48 -5.58 9.14 5.64
C ARG A 48 -5.55 10.59 5.17
N ILE A 49 -5.44 10.78 3.86
CA ILE A 49 -5.45 12.09 3.22
C ILE A 49 -6.34 12.04 1.98
N THR A 50 -6.91 13.18 1.61
CA THR A 50 -7.58 13.33 0.33
C THR A 50 -6.55 13.43 -0.78
N ILE A 51 -6.54 12.47 -1.68
CA ILE A 51 -5.67 12.44 -2.86
C ILE A 51 -6.50 12.89 -4.07
N PRO A 52 -6.04 13.86 -4.87
CA PRO A 52 -6.69 14.17 -6.14
C PRO A 52 -6.79 12.92 -7.01
N ARG A 53 -7.94 12.71 -7.65
CA ARG A 53 -8.26 11.44 -8.34
C ARG A 53 -7.18 10.97 -9.32
N GLN A 54 -6.51 11.89 -10.01
CA GLN A 54 -5.44 11.58 -10.97
C GLN A 54 -4.17 10.95 -10.35
N TYR A 55 -4.00 11.04 -9.03
CA TYR A 55 -2.87 10.50 -8.29
C TYR A 55 -3.24 9.29 -7.41
N ILE A 56 -4.51 8.85 -7.44
CA ILE A 56 -4.93 7.65 -6.71
C ILE A 56 -4.46 6.41 -7.48
N VAL A 57 -3.69 5.57 -6.81
CA VAL A 57 -3.35 4.22 -7.27
C VAL A 57 -4.41 3.25 -6.74
N ARG A 58 -4.95 2.40 -7.61
CA ARG A 58 -5.92 1.35 -7.28
C ARG A 58 -5.98 0.30 -8.38
#